data_AF-A0A368BSN9-F1
#
_entry.id   AF-A0A368BSN9-F1
#
_cell.length_a   1.000
_cell.length_b   1.000
_cell.length_c   1.000
_cell.angle_alpha   90.00
_cell.angle_beta   90.00
_cell.angle_gamma   90.00
#
_symmetry.space_group_name_H-M   'P 1'
#
loop_
_entity.id
_entity.type
_entity.pdbx_description
1 polymer ?
#
loop_
_entity_poly.entity_id
_entity_poly.type
_entity_poly.pdbx_seq_one_letter_code
_entity_poly.pdbx_strand_id
1 'polypeptide(L)'
;MEGFDTSILYSVDTDFGEFSAKFVNVHYDTKNQEAGGDGARLSEAANGGVLDGIAEPRGVNDLLGRNGSIEDKYTMKLGWRNGPYEVFLSGTQWGDFVETGNSEKTPEGTVYWPVDSMRVLNLTLGYKFDNDLRVRLQVKNLEDERAPLADEAYGQFWADLHTDYGRNFTVEFFKKF
;
A
#
# COMPACT_ATOMS: atom_id res chain seq x y z
N MET A 1 1.06 -8.60 -16.43
CA MET A 1 1.02 -8.63 -14.96
C MET A 1 0.58 -10.00 -14.54
N GLU A 2 1.36 -10.63 -13.69
CA GLU A 2 1.08 -11.95 -13.11
C GLU A 2 1.29 -11.86 -11.61
N GLY A 3 0.54 -12.66 -10.86
CA GLY A 3 0.54 -12.61 -9.40
C GLY A 3 -0.52 -13.52 -8.81
N PHE A 4 -0.55 -13.56 -7.47
CA PHE A 4 -1.48 -14.36 -6.71
C PHE A 4 -1.98 -13.61 -5.47
N ASP A 5 -3.27 -13.76 -5.19
CA ASP A 5 -3.91 -13.18 -4.03
C ASP A 5 -4.22 -14.27 -3.00
N THR A 6 -3.69 -14.12 -1.79
CA THR A 6 -4.02 -15.00 -0.67
C THR A 6 -4.96 -14.28 0.28
N SER A 7 -6.03 -14.95 0.73
CA SER A 7 -6.87 -14.43 1.80
C SER A 7 -7.19 -15.48 2.85
N ILE A 8 -7.13 -15.06 4.12
CA ILE A 8 -7.53 -15.86 5.27
C ILE A 8 -8.67 -15.11 5.95
N LEU A 9 -9.81 -15.79 6.11
CA LEU A 9 -10.99 -15.27 6.79
C LEU A 9 -11.35 -16.22 7.91
N TYR A 10 -11.56 -15.67 9.10
CA TYR A 10 -11.95 -16.43 10.27
C TYR A 10 -12.99 -15.66 11.07
N SER A 11 -13.96 -16.38 11.63
CA SER A 11 -14.93 -15.85 12.55
C SER A 11 -15.28 -16.93 13.57
N VAL A 12 -15.38 -16.53 14.84
CA VAL A 12 -15.75 -17.43 15.93
C VAL A 12 -16.56 -16.69 16.96
N ASP A 13 -17.62 -17.36 17.42
CA ASP A 13 -18.44 -16.93 18.54
C ASP A 13 -18.01 -17.67 19.80
N THR A 14 -17.79 -16.92 20.87
CA THR A 14 -17.35 -17.44 22.16
C THR A 14 -18.17 -16.80 23.28
N ASP A 15 -18.03 -17.33 24.50
CA ASP A 15 -18.59 -16.70 25.71
C ASP A 15 -18.03 -15.29 25.97
N PHE A 16 -16.91 -14.92 25.32
CA PHE A 16 -16.27 -13.61 25.43
C PHE A 16 -16.60 -12.66 24.26
N GLY A 17 -17.50 -13.07 23.36
CA GLY A 17 -17.94 -12.30 22.21
C GLY A 17 -17.64 -12.95 20.85
N GLU A 18 -18.01 -12.23 19.81
CA GLU A 18 -17.77 -12.55 18.40
C GLU A 18 -16.42 -11.96 17.98
N PHE A 19 -15.52 -12.83 17.51
CA PHE A 19 -14.25 -12.44 16.92
C PHE A 19 -14.29 -12.65 15.41
N SER A 20 -13.70 -11.72 14.67
CA SER A 20 -13.54 -11.81 13.22
C SER A 20 -12.13 -11.36 12.81
N ALA A 21 -11.56 -12.05 11.83
CA ALA A 21 -10.28 -11.73 11.27
C ALA A 21 -10.31 -11.92 9.75
N LYS A 22 -9.75 -10.95 9.03
CA LYS A 22 -9.48 -11.02 7.61
C LYS A 22 -8.07 -10.53 7.34
N PHE A 23 -7.27 -11.36 6.70
CA PHE A 23 -5.94 -11.02 6.20
C PHE A 23 -5.93 -11.25 4.69
N VAL A 24 -5.37 -10.32 3.94
CA VAL A 24 -5.19 -10.43 2.49
C VAL A 24 -3.76 -10.02 2.16
N ASN A 25 -3.10 -10.82 1.34
CA ASN A 25 -1.87 -10.46 0.64
C ASN A 25 -2.17 -10.48 -0.86
N VAL A 26 -1.80 -9.40 -1.53
CA VAL A 26 -1.75 -9.32 -3.00
C VAL A 26 -0.27 -9.34 -3.35
N HIS A 27 0.16 -10.35 -4.07
CA HIS A 27 1.54 -10.54 -4.51
C HIS A 27 1.62 -10.49 -6.03
N TYR A 28 2.59 -9.77 -6.58
CA TYR A 28 2.88 -9.73 -8.01
C TYR A 28 4.20 -10.44 -8.29
N ASP A 29 4.16 -11.44 -9.17
CA ASP A 29 5.36 -12.14 -9.65
C ASP A 29 6.05 -11.34 -10.76
N THR A 30 5.27 -10.70 -11.65
CA THR A 30 5.80 -9.90 -12.76
C THR A 30 4.90 -8.74 -13.12
N LYS A 31 5.52 -7.63 -13.56
CA LYS A 31 4.82 -6.52 -14.20
C LYS A 31 5.55 -6.09 -15.46
N ASN A 32 5.47 -6.94 -16.47
CA ASN A 32 6.04 -6.64 -17.78
C ASN A 32 5.11 -5.77 -18.63
N GLN A 33 5.70 -4.77 -19.28
CA GLN A 33 5.06 -3.92 -20.27
C GLN A 33 5.80 -3.99 -21.61
N GLU A 34 5.15 -4.53 -22.63
CA GLU A 34 5.70 -4.53 -23.99
C GLU A 34 5.62 -3.14 -24.61
N ALA A 35 6.72 -2.72 -25.25
CA ALA A 35 6.76 -1.48 -25.99
C ALA A 35 5.99 -1.64 -27.31
N GLY A 36 5.10 -0.69 -27.62
CA GLY A 36 4.40 -0.62 -28.90
C GLY A 36 4.84 0.58 -29.74
N GLY A 37 4.61 0.51 -31.06
CA GLY A 37 4.81 1.65 -31.97
C GLY A 37 6.23 2.22 -31.92
N ASP A 38 6.35 3.55 -31.75
CA ASP A 38 7.66 4.20 -31.65
C ASP A 38 8.44 3.84 -30.39
N GLY A 39 7.75 3.41 -29.31
CA GLY A 39 8.41 2.88 -28.12
C GLY A 39 9.20 1.60 -28.43
N ALA A 40 8.63 0.70 -29.22
CA ALA A 40 9.33 -0.52 -29.67
C ALA A 40 10.58 -0.17 -30.48
N ARG A 41 10.48 0.81 -31.39
CA ARG A 41 11.62 1.29 -32.20
C ARG A 41 12.74 1.87 -31.34
N LEU A 42 12.39 2.61 -30.29
CA LEU A 42 13.36 3.16 -29.34
C LEU A 42 14.00 2.04 -28.50
N SER A 43 13.24 1.04 -28.08
CA SER A 43 13.77 -0.13 -27.36
C SER A 43 14.74 -0.94 -28.21
N GLU A 44 14.40 -1.21 -29.48
CA GLU A 44 15.31 -1.86 -30.43
C GLU A 44 16.57 -1.03 -30.68
N ALA A 45 16.44 0.30 -30.81
CA ALA A 45 17.57 1.19 -30.99
C ALA A 45 18.51 1.22 -29.78
N ALA A 46 17.98 1.08 -28.56
CA ALA A 46 18.77 1.07 -27.33
C ALA A 46 19.42 -0.29 -27.02
N ASN A 47 18.78 -1.40 -27.41
CA ASN A 47 19.26 -2.76 -27.11
C ASN A 47 20.19 -3.30 -28.21
N GLY A 48 21.41 -2.77 -28.29
CA GLY A 48 22.40 -3.15 -29.32
C GLY A 48 22.20 -2.48 -30.69
N GLY A 49 21.31 -1.48 -30.74
CA GLY A 49 21.08 -0.65 -31.92
C GLY A 49 21.87 0.66 -31.92
N VAL A 50 21.38 1.64 -32.68
CA VAL A 50 22.09 2.93 -32.88
C VAL A 50 22.21 3.80 -31.62
N LEU A 51 21.42 3.52 -30.58
CA LEU A 51 21.44 4.22 -29.29
C LEU A 51 22.06 3.37 -28.17
N ASP A 52 22.73 2.26 -28.51
CA ASP A 52 23.35 1.38 -27.53
C ASP A 52 24.34 2.14 -26.63
N GLY A 53 24.26 1.88 -25.32
CA GLY A 53 25.06 2.55 -24.30
C GLY A 53 24.70 4.01 -23.97
N ILE A 54 23.66 4.59 -24.60
CA ILE A 54 23.23 5.97 -24.32
C ILE A 54 22.18 6.01 -23.20
N ALA A 55 20.98 5.51 -23.49
CA ALA A 55 19.86 5.48 -22.55
C ALA A 55 18.82 4.42 -22.98
N GLU A 56 18.41 3.59 -22.03
CA GLU A 56 17.32 2.64 -22.25
C GLU A 56 15.96 3.33 -22.06
N PRO A 57 14.94 3.01 -22.89
CA PRO A 57 13.59 3.47 -22.67
C PRO A 57 13.07 3.04 -21.30
N ARG A 58 12.49 3.99 -20.55
CA ARG A 58 11.81 3.73 -19.27
C ARG A 58 10.34 3.37 -19.50
N GLY A 59 9.75 2.64 -18.56
CA GLY A 59 8.31 2.28 -18.61
C GLY A 59 7.97 1.13 -19.56
N VAL A 60 8.97 0.36 -19.95
CA VAL A 60 8.86 -0.88 -20.75
C VAL A 60 9.67 -1.97 -20.05
N ASN A 61 9.43 -3.24 -20.40
CA ASN A 61 9.97 -4.42 -19.72
C ASN A 61 9.43 -4.55 -18.29
N ASP A 62 10.23 -5.06 -17.36
CA ASP A 62 9.80 -5.32 -15.99
C ASP A 62 9.74 -4.03 -15.16
N LEU A 63 8.52 -3.74 -14.70
CA LEU A 63 8.20 -2.57 -13.88
C LEU A 63 8.03 -2.95 -12.41
N LEU A 64 8.11 -4.23 -12.05
CA LEU A 64 7.94 -4.68 -10.67
C LEU A 64 9.06 -4.11 -9.78
N GLY A 65 8.71 -3.72 -8.55
CA GLY A 65 9.62 -3.10 -7.59
C GLY A 65 10.09 -1.69 -7.98
N ARG A 66 9.47 -1.04 -8.98
CA ARG A 66 9.93 0.26 -9.52
C ARG A 66 8.82 1.28 -9.57
N ASN A 67 9.13 2.53 -9.21
CA ASN A 67 8.28 3.71 -9.40
C ASN A 67 6.82 3.46 -8.93
N GLY A 68 6.64 3.12 -7.66
CA GLY A 68 5.34 2.83 -7.07
C GLY A 68 4.73 1.48 -7.43
N SER A 69 5.46 0.62 -8.15
CA SER A 69 5.00 -0.74 -8.43
C SER A 69 5.49 -1.74 -7.37
N ILE A 70 4.79 -1.80 -6.25
CA ILE A 70 5.11 -2.72 -5.15
C ILE A 70 4.89 -4.19 -5.51
N GLU A 71 5.71 -5.07 -4.96
CA GLU A 71 5.56 -6.52 -5.06
C GLU A 71 4.42 -7.03 -4.20
N ASP A 72 4.41 -6.60 -2.93
CA ASP A 72 3.45 -7.05 -1.95
C ASP A 72 2.59 -5.92 -1.40
N LYS A 73 1.31 -6.22 -1.20
CA LYS A 73 0.40 -5.41 -0.40
C LYS A 73 -0.34 -6.29 0.60
N TYR A 74 -0.27 -5.92 1.87
CA TYR A 74 -0.99 -6.61 2.94
C TYR A 74 -2.13 -5.74 3.45
N THR A 75 -3.31 -6.35 3.65
CA THR A 75 -4.41 -5.72 4.39
C THR A 75 -4.91 -6.62 5.49
N MET A 76 -5.24 -6.01 6.62
CA MET A 76 -5.75 -6.70 7.81
C MET A 76 -7.03 -6.03 8.29
N LYS A 77 -8.00 -6.82 8.74
CA LYS A 77 -9.16 -6.38 9.51
C LYS A 77 -9.38 -7.37 10.66
N LEU A 78 -9.30 -6.89 11.89
CA LEU A 78 -9.68 -7.61 13.09
C LEU A 78 -10.90 -6.93 13.70
N GLY A 79 -11.86 -7.71 14.15
CA GLY A 79 -13.06 -7.22 14.79
C GLY A 79 -13.38 -8.06 16.02
N TRP A 80 -13.83 -7.38 17.07
CA TRP A 80 -14.40 -8.00 18.25
C TRP A 80 -15.68 -7.26 18.63
N ARG A 81 -16.73 -8.03 18.94
CA ARG A 81 -17.99 -7.51 19.44
C ARG A 81 -18.41 -8.32 20.66
N ASN A 82 -18.80 -7.63 21.73
CA ASN A 82 -19.39 -8.27 22.89
C ASN A 82 -20.46 -7.37 23.51
N GLY A 83 -21.73 -7.77 23.36
CA GLY A 83 -22.88 -6.97 23.77
C GLY A 83 -22.84 -5.58 23.11
N PRO A 84 -22.80 -4.48 23.89
CA PRO A 84 -22.78 -3.13 23.35
C PRO A 84 -21.41 -2.68 22.83
N TYR A 85 -20.32 -3.40 23.13
CA TYR A 85 -18.96 -3.01 22.81
C TYR A 85 -18.53 -3.50 21.43
N GLU A 86 -17.85 -2.63 20.68
CA GLU A 86 -17.24 -2.95 19.40
C GLU A 86 -15.77 -2.49 19.38
N VAL A 87 -14.85 -3.34 18.93
CA VAL A 87 -13.45 -2.98 18.67
C VAL A 87 -13.08 -3.44 17.27
N PHE A 88 -12.54 -2.55 16.44
CA PHE A 88 -12.02 -2.89 15.13
C PHE A 88 -10.60 -2.37 14.96
N LEU A 89 -9.70 -3.22 14.49
CA LEU A 89 -8.36 -2.83 14.05
C LEU A 89 -8.27 -3.12 12.55
N SER A 90 -7.86 -2.14 11.77
CA SER A 90 -7.55 -2.32 10.36
C SER A 90 -6.12 -1.92 10.05
N GLY A 91 -5.49 -2.58 9.10
CA GLY A 91 -4.13 -2.31 8.70
C GLY A 91 -3.97 -2.37 7.19
N THR A 92 -3.11 -1.53 6.63
CA THR A 92 -2.59 -1.67 5.26
C THR A 92 -1.09 -1.49 5.29
N GLN A 93 -0.36 -2.37 4.60
CA GLN A 93 1.06 -2.24 4.34
C GLN A 93 1.28 -2.28 2.83
N TRP A 94 2.07 -1.35 2.33
CA TRP A 94 2.58 -1.32 0.96
C TRP A 94 4.06 -1.69 0.99
N GLY A 95 4.49 -2.57 0.07
CA GLY A 95 5.90 -2.94 -0.08
C GLY A 95 6.79 -1.75 -0.45
N ASP A 96 8.09 -1.97 -0.35
CA ASP A 96 9.12 -1.06 -0.84
C ASP A 96 9.24 -1.12 -2.36
N PHE A 97 9.93 -0.13 -2.92
CA PHE A 97 10.29 -0.07 -4.33
C PHE A 97 11.47 0.90 -4.53
N VAL A 98 11.99 0.98 -5.75
CA VAL A 98 13.01 1.98 -6.13
C VAL A 98 12.48 3.00 -7.13
N GLU A 99 12.93 4.24 -7.01
CA GLU A 99 12.69 5.29 -7.99
C GLU A 99 13.83 5.38 -8.99
N THR A 100 13.46 5.20 -10.26
CA THR A 100 14.42 5.23 -11.38
C THR A 100 14.73 6.64 -11.87
N GLY A 101 14.00 7.64 -11.38
CA GLY A 101 14.19 9.06 -11.67
C GLY A 101 15.49 9.61 -11.06
N ASN A 102 15.78 9.18 -9.83
CA ASN A 102 16.95 9.58 -9.07
C ASN A 102 17.92 8.38 -8.96
N SER A 103 19.07 8.49 -9.63
CA SER A 103 20.02 7.39 -9.76
C SER A 103 21.47 7.85 -9.80
N GLU A 104 22.36 7.03 -9.26
CA GLU A 104 23.81 7.22 -9.31
C GLU A 104 24.47 6.09 -10.11
N LYS A 105 25.38 6.43 -11.03
CA LYS A 105 26.22 5.43 -11.71
C LYS A 105 27.48 5.20 -10.89
N THR A 106 27.65 3.99 -10.36
CA THR A 106 28.85 3.54 -9.67
C THR A 106 29.62 2.53 -10.54
N PRO A 107 30.88 2.20 -10.18
CA PRO A 107 31.60 1.11 -10.84
C PRO A 107 30.92 -0.28 -10.72
N GLU A 108 30.09 -0.49 -9.71
CA GLU A 108 29.34 -1.76 -9.52
C GLU A 108 27.99 -1.79 -10.24
N GLY A 109 27.48 -0.65 -10.70
CA GLY A 109 26.20 -0.58 -11.42
C GLY A 109 25.47 0.75 -11.25
N THR A 110 24.19 0.78 -11.64
CA THR A 110 23.32 1.92 -11.34
C THR A 110 22.62 1.67 -10.02
N VAL A 111 22.76 2.61 -9.08
CA VAL A 111 22.02 2.64 -7.82
C VAL A 111 20.81 3.54 -8.00
N TYR A 112 19.63 3.08 -7.57
CA TYR A 112 18.38 3.84 -7.61
C TYR A 112 17.98 4.28 -6.20
N TRP A 113 17.19 5.35 -6.10
CA TRP A 113 16.68 5.83 -4.82
C TRP A 113 15.70 4.82 -4.21
N PRO A 114 15.93 4.31 -2.99
CA PRO A 114 14.99 3.40 -2.34
C PRO A 114 13.82 4.17 -1.70
N VAL A 115 12.61 3.65 -1.85
CA VAL A 115 11.41 4.10 -1.14
C VAL A 115 10.96 2.97 -0.23
N ASP A 116 11.07 3.20 1.08
CA ASP A 116 10.76 2.19 2.09
C ASP A 116 9.28 1.79 2.09
N SER A 117 8.99 0.60 2.60
CA SER A 117 7.61 0.15 2.83
C SER A 117 6.89 1.05 3.84
N MET A 118 5.58 1.24 3.69
CA MET A 118 4.77 1.99 4.65
C MET A 118 3.69 1.10 5.26
N ARG A 119 3.42 1.25 6.57
CA ARG A 119 2.31 0.58 7.26
C ARG A 119 1.44 1.57 8.03
N VAL A 120 0.12 1.47 7.84
CA VAL A 120 -0.85 2.27 8.58
C VAL A 120 -1.83 1.36 9.30
N LEU A 121 -1.95 1.54 10.62
CA LEU A 121 -2.95 0.89 11.47
C LEU A 121 -4.03 1.89 11.89
N ASN A 122 -5.30 1.49 11.86
CA ASN A 122 -6.43 2.30 12.33
C ASN A 122 -7.25 1.52 13.35
N LEU A 123 -7.52 2.15 14.49
CA LEU A 123 -8.32 1.60 15.59
C LEU A 123 -9.69 2.27 15.63
N THR A 124 -10.75 1.48 15.80
CA THR A 124 -12.10 1.97 16.09
C THR A 124 -12.62 1.33 17.36
N LEU A 125 -13.08 2.15 18.30
CA LEU A 125 -13.76 1.73 19.52
C LEU A 125 -15.21 2.21 19.43
N GLY A 126 -16.16 1.34 19.73
CA GLY A 126 -17.58 1.63 19.63
C GLY A 126 -18.38 1.16 20.85
N TYR A 127 -19.45 1.91 21.13
CA TYR A 127 -20.46 1.53 22.11
C TYR A 127 -21.86 1.79 21.56
N LYS A 128 -22.75 0.81 21.66
CA LYS A 128 -24.16 0.92 21.31
C LYS A 128 -25.03 0.95 22.57
N PHE A 129 -25.78 2.02 22.76
CA PHE A 129 -26.76 2.18 23.83
C PHE A 129 -28.07 1.47 23.49
N ASP A 130 -28.85 1.11 24.50
CA ASP A 130 -30.16 0.45 24.36
C ASP A 130 -31.18 1.28 23.56
N ASN A 131 -31.02 2.61 23.59
CA ASN A 131 -31.85 3.51 22.81
C ASN A 131 -31.40 3.61 21.35
N ASP A 132 -30.62 2.68 20.80
CA ASP A 132 -30.09 2.70 19.43
C ASP A 132 -29.16 3.89 19.08
N LEU A 133 -28.71 4.66 20.07
CA LEU A 133 -27.57 5.56 19.87
C LEU A 133 -26.28 4.70 19.80
N ARG A 134 -25.41 5.01 18.86
CA ARG A 134 -24.05 4.46 18.78
C ARG A 134 -23.05 5.60 18.78
N VAL A 135 -22.01 5.45 19.59
CA VAL A 135 -20.86 6.35 19.62
C VAL A 135 -19.62 5.55 19.22
N ARG A 136 -18.79 6.12 18.34
CA ARG A 136 -17.50 5.54 17.96
C ARG A 136 -16.38 6.56 18.03
N LEU A 137 -15.24 6.14 18.56
CA LEU A 137 -13.96 6.84 18.46
C LEU A 137 -13.10 6.09 17.45
N GLN A 138 -12.59 6.80 16.45
CA GLN A 138 -11.64 6.26 15.48
C GLN A 138 -10.31 6.99 15.63
N VAL A 139 -9.22 6.23 15.68
CA VAL A 139 -7.84 6.71 15.59
C VAL A 139 -7.28 6.18 14.28
N LYS A 140 -7.06 7.08 13.32
CA LYS A 140 -6.40 6.73 12.06
C LYS A 140 -4.91 6.96 12.19
N ASN A 141 -4.11 6.13 11.54
CA ASN A 141 -2.66 6.12 11.65
C ASN A 141 -2.20 6.09 13.13
N LEU A 142 -2.55 5.00 13.81
CA LEU A 142 -2.34 4.79 15.24
C LEU A 142 -0.87 4.95 15.64
N GLU A 143 0.04 4.48 14.79
CA GLU A 143 1.50 4.52 14.99
C GLU A 143 2.11 5.90 14.64
N ASP A 144 1.33 6.82 14.05
CA ASP A 144 1.80 8.13 13.56
C ASP A 144 2.90 8.01 12.48
N GLU A 145 2.76 6.99 11.63
CA GLU A 145 3.70 6.67 10.55
C GLU A 145 3.72 7.79 9.50
N ARG A 146 4.91 8.15 9.03
CA ARG A 146 5.11 9.15 7.97
C ARG A 146 5.33 8.46 6.64
N ALA A 147 4.92 9.11 5.55
CA ALA A 147 5.16 8.55 4.24
C ALA A 147 6.68 8.50 3.97
N PRO A 148 7.19 7.45 3.33
CA PRO A 148 8.59 7.34 2.95
C PRO A 148 8.94 8.42 1.93
N LEU A 149 10.18 8.93 2.03
CA LEU A 149 10.66 9.99 1.15
C LEU A 149 10.79 9.47 -0.29
N ALA A 150 10.19 10.19 -1.23
CA ALA A 150 10.25 9.91 -2.66
C ALA A 150 10.58 11.19 -3.46
N ASP A 151 11.10 11.05 -4.67
CA ASP A 151 11.45 12.10 -5.64
C ASP A 151 10.18 12.65 -6.35
N GLU A 152 9.17 12.97 -5.56
CA GLU A 152 7.89 13.49 -6.05
C GLU A 152 7.86 15.02 -5.97
N ALA A 153 7.52 15.67 -7.08
CA ALA A 153 7.54 17.13 -7.21
C ALA A 153 6.65 17.85 -6.16
N TYR A 154 5.60 17.18 -5.68
CA TYR A 154 4.69 17.69 -4.67
C TYR A 154 4.51 16.67 -3.54
N GLY A 155 4.79 17.08 -2.31
CA GLY A 155 4.58 16.26 -1.12
C GLY A 155 5.80 15.43 -0.68
N GLN A 156 6.80 15.22 -1.53
CA GLN A 156 8.02 14.44 -1.22
C GLN A 156 7.74 12.98 -0.80
N PHE A 157 6.62 12.40 -1.25
CA PHE A 157 6.28 10.99 -1.09
C PHE A 157 5.42 10.51 -2.26
N TRP A 158 5.41 9.20 -2.53
CA TRP A 158 4.63 8.60 -3.61
C TRP A 158 3.12 8.60 -3.34
N ALA A 159 2.41 9.66 -3.77
CA ALA A 159 1.04 9.93 -3.37
C ALA A 159 -0.03 8.97 -3.93
N ASP A 160 0.28 8.21 -4.98
CA ASP A 160 -0.61 7.17 -5.50
C ASP A 160 -0.72 5.96 -4.55
N LEU A 161 0.27 5.78 -3.66
CA LEU A 161 0.32 4.67 -2.71
C LEU A 161 0.19 5.14 -1.26
N HIS A 162 0.95 6.17 -0.90
CA HIS A 162 1.16 6.60 0.46
C HIS A 162 0.33 7.84 0.80
N THR A 163 0.17 8.08 2.10
CA THR A 163 -0.41 9.31 2.62
C THR A 163 0.47 9.79 3.76
N ASP A 164 0.78 11.09 3.77
CA ASP A 164 1.58 11.69 4.84
C ASP A 164 0.71 12.34 5.94
N TYR A 165 -0.58 11.99 6.00
CA TYR A 165 -1.42 12.38 7.12
C TYR A 165 -0.97 11.63 8.39
N GLY A 166 -0.48 12.40 9.36
CA GLY A 166 -0.23 11.91 10.70
C GLY A 166 -1.50 11.42 11.41
N ARG A 167 -1.31 10.96 12.64
CA ARG A 167 -2.38 10.43 13.48
C ARG A 167 -3.53 11.42 13.62
N ASN A 168 -4.75 10.96 13.34
CA ASN A 168 -5.94 11.79 13.46
C ASN A 168 -7.11 11.03 14.10
N PHE A 169 -8.02 11.81 14.66
CA PHE A 169 -9.10 11.31 15.52
C PHE A 169 -10.45 11.71 14.94
N THR A 170 -11.42 10.80 15.00
CA THR A 170 -12.81 11.05 14.60
C THR A 170 -13.75 10.52 15.67
N VAL A 171 -14.76 11.31 16.04
CA VAL A 171 -15.87 10.87 16.89
C VAL A 171 -17.14 10.85 16.05
N GLU A 172 -17.79 9.69 15.98
CA GLU A 172 -19.04 9.47 15.26
C GLU A 172 -20.19 9.28 16.24
N PHE A 173 -21.31 9.95 15.98
CA PHE A 173 -22.60 9.71 16.64
C PHE A 173 -23.59 9.23 15.58
N PHE A 174 -24.19 8.07 15.80
CA PHE A 174 -25.20 7.50 14.90
C PHE A 174 -26.45 7.14 15.71
N LYS A 175 -27.62 7.60 15.26
CA LYS A 175 -28.91 7.31 15.89
C LYS A 175 -29.87 6.81 14.82
N LYS A 176 -30.44 5.63 15.03
CA LYS A 176 -31.57 5.13 14.24
C LYS A 176 -32.87 5.71 14.81
N PHE A 177 -33.75 6.23 13.94
CA PHE A 177 -35.09 6.72 14.28
C PHE A 177 -36.15 5.72 13.85
#